data_AF-A0A2T0VK35-F1
#
_entry.id   AF-A0A2T0VK35-F1
#
_cell.length_a   1.000
_cell.length_b   1.000
_cell.length_c   1.000
_cell.angle_alpha   90.00
_cell.angle_beta   90.00
_cell.angle_gamma   90.00
#
_symmetry.space_group_name_H-M   'P 1'
#
loop_
_entity.id
_entity.type
_entity.pdbx_description
1 polymer ?
#
loop_
_entity_poly.entity_id
_entity_poly.type
_entity_poly.pdbx_seq_one_letter_code
_entity_poly.pdbx_strand_id
1 'polypeptide(L)'
;MAQKNSDKKSNKKSETTNKKTSKTSDHKVNAPTQSTPKATVEAKAQKALALAAESVQAAKKAVSDSSKKLRKRATALTEQTEKLAAKHAKAQTQLKKAEKKADAEAASVKPRQKSSARSAGSGVDTSLLTPPLPSPQPAAPTLIELRQRAKSQGVTGYSRLNKAALIAALESSTKK
;
A
#
# COMPACT_ATOMS: atom_id res chain seq x y z
N MET A 1 22.86 -40.42 2.53
CA MET A 1 21.53 -39.95 2.08
C MET A 1 20.73 -39.55 3.31
N ALA A 2 20.49 -38.26 3.52
CA ALA A 2 19.74 -37.76 4.67
C ALA A 2 18.56 -36.91 4.18
N GLN A 3 17.36 -37.46 4.35
CA GLN A 3 16.09 -36.74 4.30
C GLN A 3 15.98 -35.83 5.54
N LYS A 4 15.44 -34.63 5.36
CA LYS A 4 14.77 -33.73 6.33
C LYS A 4 14.65 -32.35 5.67
N ASN A 5 13.60 -31.54 5.76
CA ASN A 5 12.21 -31.69 6.18
C ASN A 5 11.49 -30.50 5.55
N SER A 6 10.25 -30.73 5.10
CA SER A 6 9.34 -29.74 4.53
C SER A 6 8.95 -28.66 5.55
N ASP A 7 9.30 -27.40 5.27
CA ASP A 7 8.80 -26.25 6.02
C ASP A 7 7.33 -25.97 5.69
N LYS A 8 6.46 -26.49 6.57
CA LYS A 8 5.03 -26.12 6.64
C LYS A 8 4.90 -24.64 6.99
N LYS A 9 4.64 -23.84 5.96
CA LYS A 9 4.23 -22.43 6.03
C LYS A 9 2.87 -22.32 6.74
N SER A 10 2.88 -22.20 8.05
CA SER A 10 1.68 -21.95 8.85
C SER A 10 1.28 -20.48 8.74
N ASN A 11 0.26 -20.23 7.91
CA ASN A 11 -0.37 -18.93 7.75
C ASN A 11 -1.27 -18.67 8.97
N LYS A 12 -0.71 -18.12 10.05
CA LYS A 12 -1.45 -17.78 11.27
C LYS A 12 -2.27 -16.51 11.04
N LYS A 13 -3.49 -16.73 10.55
CA LYS A 13 -4.61 -15.79 10.47
C LYS A 13 -4.83 -15.17 11.86
N SER A 14 -4.40 -13.92 12.05
CA SER A 14 -4.71 -13.16 13.26
C SER A 14 -6.14 -12.65 13.15
N GLU A 15 -7.04 -13.38 13.79
CA GLU A 15 -8.44 -13.04 14.01
C GLU A 15 -8.52 -11.86 14.98
N THR A 16 -8.77 -10.67 14.44
CA THR A 16 -8.97 -9.44 15.21
C THR A 16 -10.40 -9.45 15.76
N THR A 17 -10.56 -9.86 17.02
CA THR A 17 -11.82 -9.66 17.75
C THR A 17 -12.00 -8.18 18.07
N ASN A 18 -12.82 -7.51 17.27
CA ASN A 18 -13.34 -6.17 17.55
C ASN A 18 -14.30 -6.25 18.75
N LYS A 19 -13.79 -6.02 19.96
CA LYS A 19 -14.63 -5.89 21.16
C LYS A 19 -15.11 -4.45 21.28
N LYS A 20 -16.24 -4.17 20.61
CA LYS A 20 -17.06 -2.98 20.81
C LYS A 20 -17.68 -3.04 22.21
N THR A 21 -17.11 -2.33 23.17
CA THR A 21 -17.78 -2.03 24.46
C THR A 21 -18.27 -0.59 24.44
N SER A 22 -19.39 -0.36 23.74
CA SER A 22 -20.25 0.78 23.97
C SER A 22 -21.35 0.34 24.93
N LYS A 23 -21.18 0.62 26.22
CA LYS A 23 -22.31 0.67 27.17
C LYS A 23 -21.96 1.65 28.28
N THR A 24 -22.21 2.92 27.99
CA THR A 24 -22.54 3.93 28.99
C THR A 24 -23.76 3.43 29.75
N SER A 25 -23.54 2.92 30.96
CA SER A 25 -24.60 2.75 31.95
C SER A 25 -24.51 3.93 32.90
N ASP A 26 -25.52 4.80 32.81
CA ASP A 26 -25.83 5.83 33.78
C ASP A 26 -25.88 5.21 35.18
N HIS A 27 -24.84 5.43 35.97
CA HIS A 27 -24.85 5.10 37.39
C HIS A 27 -25.39 6.30 38.16
N LYS A 28 -26.69 6.23 38.39
CA LYS A 28 -27.41 6.88 39.49
C LYS A 28 -26.55 6.85 40.76
N VAL A 29 -26.14 8.04 41.20
CA VAL A 29 -25.43 8.30 42.45
C VAL A 29 -26.35 7.88 43.59
N ASN A 30 -26.12 6.69 44.14
CA ASN A 30 -26.71 6.28 45.41
C ASN A 30 -25.53 6.03 46.35
N ALA A 31 -25.34 6.95 47.29
CA ALA A 31 -24.32 6.87 48.32
C ALA A 31 -24.85 6.03 49.49
N PRO A 32 -24.31 4.83 49.77
CA PRO A 32 -24.40 4.24 51.09
C PRO A 32 -23.19 4.70 51.90
N THR A 33 -23.38 5.68 52.78
CA THR A 33 -22.52 5.94 53.93
C THR A 33 -22.71 4.78 54.93
N GLN A 34 -21.97 3.70 54.72
CA GLN A 34 -21.76 2.68 55.75
C GLN A 34 -20.27 2.60 56.04
N SER A 35 -19.93 2.84 57.31
CA SER A 35 -18.60 2.74 57.89
C SER A 35 -18.06 1.32 57.76
N THR A 36 -17.48 1.00 56.61
CA THR A 36 -16.77 -0.26 56.42
C THR A 36 -15.53 -0.30 57.32
N PRO A 37 -15.22 -1.45 57.94
CA PRO A 37 -14.05 -1.58 58.81
C PRO A 37 -12.78 -1.26 58.00
N LYS A 38 -11.99 -0.30 58.49
CA LYS A 38 -10.80 0.29 57.81
C LYS A 38 -9.90 -0.75 57.13
N ALA A 39 -9.72 -1.92 57.76
CA ALA A 39 -8.92 -3.03 57.23
C ALA A 39 -9.38 -3.56 55.85
N THR A 40 -10.69 -3.60 55.58
CA THR A 40 -11.22 -4.09 54.29
C THR A 40 -11.00 -3.10 53.15
N VAL A 41 -10.94 -1.81 53.47
CA VAL A 41 -10.67 -0.73 52.49
C VAL A 41 -9.20 -0.77 52.09
N GLU A 42 -8.30 -0.94 53.05
CA GLU A 42 -6.85 -1.05 52.79
C GLU A 42 -6.51 -2.27 51.94
N ALA A 43 -7.09 -3.44 52.22
CA ALA A 43 -6.87 -4.64 51.41
C ALA A 43 -7.37 -4.46 49.96
N LYS A 44 -8.51 -3.78 49.77
CA LYS A 44 -9.00 -3.44 48.42
C LYS A 44 -8.08 -2.45 47.71
N ALA A 45 -7.56 -1.45 48.43
CA ALA A 45 -6.61 -0.49 47.89
C ALA A 45 -5.31 -1.18 47.44
N GLN A 46 -4.74 -2.07 48.25
CA GLN A 46 -3.55 -2.84 47.89
C GLN A 46 -3.76 -3.71 46.64
N LYS A 47 -4.90 -4.40 46.55
CA LYS A 47 -5.26 -5.18 45.35
C LYS A 47 -5.40 -4.30 44.12
N ALA A 48 -6.02 -3.12 44.25
CA ALA A 48 -6.15 -2.18 43.16
C ALA A 48 -4.77 -1.67 42.68
N LEU A 49 -3.85 -1.39 43.61
CA LEU A 49 -2.48 -1.01 43.27
C LEU A 49 -1.71 -2.12 42.55
N ALA A 50 -1.84 -3.37 43.01
CA ALA A 50 -1.21 -4.52 42.36
C ALA A 50 -1.72 -4.71 40.91
N LEU A 51 -3.04 -4.66 40.71
CA LEU A 51 -3.64 -4.76 39.37
C LEU A 51 -3.21 -3.60 38.45
N ALA A 52 -3.11 -2.39 39.00
CA ALA A 52 -2.60 -1.24 38.25
C ALA A 52 -1.14 -1.45 37.83
N ALA A 53 -0.28 -1.96 38.73
CA ALA A 53 1.11 -2.24 38.43
C ALA A 53 1.26 -3.33 37.34
N GLU A 54 0.49 -4.42 37.43
CA GLU A 54 0.45 -5.46 36.40
C GLU A 54 0.01 -4.92 35.04
N SER A 55 -1.04 -4.08 35.03
CA SER A 55 -1.54 -3.45 33.80
C SER A 55 -0.49 -2.56 33.15
N VAL A 56 0.27 -1.79 33.95
CA VAL A 56 1.39 -0.97 33.45
C VAL A 56 2.51 -1.84 32.88
N GLN A 57 2.86 -2.94 33.54
CA GLN A 57 3.88 -3.86 33.03
C GLN A 57 3.44 -4.52 31.71
N ALA A 58 2.19 -4.95 31.63
CA ALA A 58 1.63 -5.53 30.40
C ALA A 58 1.66 -4.51 29.24
N ALA A 59 1.28 -3.25 29.51
CA ALA A 59 1.36 -2.18 28.53
C ALA A 59 2.81 -1.92 28.07
N LYS A 60 3.77 -1.87 29.00
CA LYS A 60 5.20 -1.72 28.66
C LYS A 60 5.70 -2.85 27.76
N LYS A 61 5.35 -4.10 28.07
CA LYS A 61 5.71 -5.27 27.25
C LYS A 61 5.10 -5.16 25.85
N ALA A 62 3.81 -4.84 25.74
CA ALA A 62 3.13 -4.67 24.46
C ALA A 62 3.76 -3.56 23.61
N VAL A 63 4.13 -2.43 24.21
CA VAL A 63 4.85 -1.34 23.53
C VAL A 63 6.23 -1.81 23.05
N SER A 64 6.98 -2.53 23.88
CA SER A 64 8.30 -3.04 23.48
C SER A 64 8.22 -4.04 22.32
N ASP A 65 7.24 -4.94 22.34
CA ASP A 65 7.04 -5.94 21.28
C ASP A 65 6.61 -5.27 19.97
N SER A 66 5.72 -4.28 20.05
CA SER A 66 5.30 -3.48 18.91
C SER A 66 6.49 -2.71 18.31
N SER A 67 7.25 -2.01 19.14
CA SER A 67 8.45 -1.26 18.73
C SER A 67 9.48 -2.18 18.06
N LYS A 68 9.72 -3.37 18.62
CA LYS A 68 10.60 -4.37 18.02
C LYS A 68 10.11 -4.83 16.65
N LYS A 69 8.81 -5.08 16.48
CA LYS A 69 8.22 -5.45 15.19
C LYS A 69 8.36 -4.32 14.16
N LEU A 70 8.15 -3.07 14.57
CA LEU A 70 8.31 -1.91 13.70
C LEU A 70 9.75 -1.75 13.23
N ARG A 71 10.73 -1.88 14.14
CA ARG A 71 12.16 -1.84 13.78
C ARG A 71 12.52 -2.92 12.75
N LYS A 72 12.06 -4.16 12.95
CA LYS A 72 12.28 -5.26 11.98
C LYS A 72 11.68 -4.98 10.61
N ARG A 73 10.49 -4.36 10.56
CA ARG A 73 9.86 -3.99 9.29
C ARG A 73 10.61 -2.85 8.61
N ALA A 74 11.07 -1.87 9.39
CA ALA A 74 11.87 -0.77 8.87
C ALA A 74 13.17 -1.28 8.24
N THR A 75 13.92 -2.15 8.92
CA THR A 75 15.15 -2.73 8.37
C THR A 75 14.89 -3.55 7.10
N ALA A 76 13.84 -4.38 7.08
CA ALA A 76 13.50 -5.15 5.90
C ALA A 76 13.11 -4.27 4.70
N LEU A 77 12.40 -3.16 4.94
CA LEU A 77 12.07 -2.19 3.89
C LEU A 77 13.34 -1.49 3.37
N THR A 78 14.25 -1.09 4.25
CA THR A 78 15.54 -0.50 3.85
C THR A 78 16.34 -1.48 2.97
N GLU A 79 16.43 -2.75 3.34
CA GLU A 79 17.11 -3.75 2.51
C GLU A 79 16.44 -3.92 1.13
N GLN A 80 15.11 -3.84 1.06
CA GLN A 80 14.39 -3.91 -0.20
C GLN A 80 14.64 -2.68 -1.08
N THR A 81 14.63 -1.49 -0.51
CA THR A 81 14.89 -0.25 -1.25
C THR A 81 16.34 -0.19 -1.73
N GLU A 82 17.31 -0.61 -0.92
CA GLU A 82 18.71 -0.74 -1.33
C GLU A 82 18.88 -1.72 -2.51
N LYS A 83 18.22 -2.89 -2.44
CA LYS A 83 18.25 -3.87 -3.54
C LYS A 83 17.64 -3.32 -4.83
N LEU A 84 16.52 -2.61 -4.75
CA LEU A 84 15.89 -1.99 -5.90
C LEU A 84 16.76 -0.86 -6.46
N ALA A 85 17.28 0.02 -5.60
CA ALA A 85 18.19 1.09 -5.99
C ALA A 85 19.43 0.55 -6.71
N ALA A 86 20.04 -0.52 -6.19
CA ALA A 86 21.16 -1.19 -6.84
C ALA A 86 20.80 -1.77 -8.23
N LYS A 87 19.60 -2.34 -8.39
CA LYS A 87 19.12 -2.80 -9.70
C LYS A 87 18.92 -1.65 -10.68
N HIS A 88 18.31 -0.55 -10.24
CA HIS A 88 18.13 0.64 -11.07
C HIS A 88 19.45 1.27 -11.48
N ALA A 89 20.41 1.39 -10.55
CA ALA A 89 21.75 1.88 -10.86
C ALA A 89 22.44 1.00 -11.92
N LYS A 90 22.37 -0.34 -11.77
CA LYS A 90 22.90 -1.27 -12.78
C LYS A 90 22.23 -1.09 -14.13
N ALA A 91 20.90 -1.03 -14.18
CA ALA A 91 20.16 -0.81 -15.43
C ALA A 91 20.55 0.52 -16.10
N GLN A 92 20.65 1.62 -15.35
CA GLN A 92 21.11 2.91 -15.87
C GLN A 92 22.53 2.84 -16.43
N THR A 93 23.46 2.14 -15.75
CA THR A 93 24.82 1.99 -16.29
C THR A 93 24.85 1.17 -17.59
N GLN A 94 23.97 0.18 -17.74
CA GLN A 94 23.88 -0.62 -18.97
C GLN A 94 23.29 0.22 -20.12
N LEU A 95 22.23 0.99 -19.87
CA LEU A 95 21.67 1.90 -20.85
C LEU A 95 22.71 2.91 -21.34
N LYS A 96 23.42 3.58 -20.43
CA LYS A 96 24.52 4.52 -20.78
C LYS A 96 25.64 3.85 -21.59
N LYS A 97 25.94 2.58 -21.31
CA LYS A 97 26.92 1.82 -22.10
C LYS A 97 26.40 1.48 -23.49
N ALA A 98 25.11 1.14 -23.62
CA ALA A 98 24.49 0.86 -24.91
C ALA A 98 24.39 2.13 -25.77
N GLU A 99 24.01 3.26 -25.19
CA GLU A 99 24.01 4.58 -25.86
C GLU A 99 25.39 4.92 -26.43
N LYS A 100 26.44 4.85 -25.60
CA LYS A 100 27.82 5.09 -26.06
C LYS A 100 28.27 4.15 -27.18
N LYS A 101 27.82 2.89 -27.17
CA LYS A 101 28.12 1.93 -28.24
C LYS A 101 27.38 2.29 -29.53
N ALA A 102 26.10 2.65 -29.45
CA ALA A 102 25.31 3.07 -30.59
C ALA A 102 25.86 4.36 -31.23
N ASP A 103 26.29 5.33 -30.42
CA ASP A 103 26.92 6.56 -30.91
C ASP A 103 28.26 6.28 -31.62
N ALA A 104 29.07 5.37 -31.08
CA ALA A 104 30.33 4.96 -31.70
C ALA A 104 30.10 4.19 -33.02
N GLU A 105 29.06 3.36 -33.09
CA GLU A 105 28.68 2.65 -34.31
C GLU A 105 28.16 3.62 -35.39
N ALA A 106 27.32 4.59 -35.01
CA ALA A 106 26.85 5.65 -35.90
C ALA A 106 27.99 6.54 -36.43
N ALA A 107 29.03 6.79 -35.62
CA ALA A 107 30.22 7.55 -36.05
C ALA A 107 31.13 6.76 -37.01
N SER A 108 31.03 5.43 -37.08
CA SER A 108 31.81 4.59 -37.98
C SER A 108 31.22 4.47 -39.40
N VAL A 109 29.96 4.87 -39.59
CA VAL A 109 29.33 4.96 -40.91
C VAL A 109 29.74 6.27 -41.57
N LYS A 110 30.74 6.20 -42.46
CA LYS A 110 31.18 7.33 -43.30
C LYS A 110 29.96 8.02 -43.96
N PRO A 111 29.78 9.35 -43.80
CA PRO A 111 28.78 10.09 -44.55
C PRO A 111 29.21 10.09 -46.02
N ARG A 112 28.53 9.28 -46.84
CA ARG A 112 28.77 9.22 -48.28
C ARG A 112 28.08 10.42 -48.92
N GLN A 113 28.85 11.46 -49.21
CA GLN A 113 28.41 12.66 -49.92
C GLN A 113 27.94 12.34 -51.35
N LYS A 114 26.85 13.00 -51.77
CA LYS A 114 26.46 13.52 -53.11
C LYS A 114 24.94 13.81 -53.02
N SER A 115 24.34 14.90 -53.48
CA SER A 115 24.76 16.13 -54.17
C SER A 115 23.50 17.02 -54.26
N SER A 116 23.68 18.34 -54.15
CA SER A 116 22.93 19.43 -54.81
C SER A 116 21.57 19.12 -55.48
N ALA A 117 20.50 19.76 -55.00
CA ALA A 117 19.52 20.45 -55.86
C ALA A 117 18.77 21.55 -55.08
N ARG A 118 18.79 22.77 -55.64
CA ARG A 118 17.85 23.86 -55.33
C ARG A 118 16.42 23.38 -55.64
N SER A 119 15.48 23.63 -54.73
CA SER A 119 14.07 23.87 -55.07
C SER A 119 13.48 24.84 -54.05
N ALA A 120 13.25 26.07 -54.50
CA ALA A 120 12.35 26.98 -53.84
C ALA A 120 10.92 26.58 -54.20
N GLY A 121 10.05 26.42 -53.21
CA GLY A 121 8.61 26.32 -53.42
C GLY A 121 7.95 25.16 -52.68
N SER A 122 6.79 25.49 -52.11
CA SER A 122 5.78 24.57 -51.56
C SER A 122 6.00 24.14 -50.11
N GLY A 123 5.42 24.92 -49.19
CA GLY A 123 5.21 24.44 -47.83
C GLY A 123 4.14 23.36 -47.82
N VAL A 124 4.47 22.18 -47.30
CA VAL A 124 3.53 21.21 -46.72
C VAL A 124 4.32 20.30 -45.77
N ASP A 125 3.81 20.10 -44.56
CA ASP A 125 4.05 18.97 -43.63
C ASP A 125 5.44 18.65 -43.08
N THR A 126 5.77 19.25 -41.93
CA THR A 126 6.81 18.79 -40.98
C THR A 126 6.31 17.73 -39.99
N SER A 127 5.35 16.89 -40.37
CA SER A 127 4.58 16.06 -39.43
C SER A 127 4.58 14.55 -39.72
N LEU A 128 5.69 13.94 -40.16
CA LEU A 128 5.67 12.50 -40.55
C LEU A 128 6.87 11.64 -40.12
N LEU A 129 7.61 12.01 -39.07
CA LEU A 129 8.68 11.13 -38.52
C LEU A 129 8.56 10.85 -37.01
N THR A 130 7.53 11.38 -36.37
CA THR A 130 7.07 10.84 -35.08
C THR A 130 5.95 9.87 -35.39
N PRO A 131 6.05 8.56 -35.06
CA PRO A 131 4.83 7.76 -35.00
C PRO A 131 3.89 8.51 -34.04
N PRO A 132 2.63 8.79 -34.41
CA PRO A 132 1.70 9.39 -33.48
C PRO A 132 1.69 8.49 -32.25
N LEU A 133 2.04 9.05 -31.08
CA LEU A 133 1.85 8.34 -29.82
C LEU A 133 0.42 7.81 -29.84
N PRO A 134 0.18 6.54 -29.43
CA PRO A 134 -1.16 6.01 -29.37
C PRO A 134 -2.00 7.00 -28.59
N SER A 135 -2.97 7.63 -29.26
CA SER A 135 -3.96 8.48 -28.61
C SER A 135 -4.45 7.70 -27.39
N PRO A 136 -4.47 8.28 -26.18
CA PRO A 136 -4.87 7.55 -24.99
C PRO A 136 -6.28 7.00 -25.23
N GLN A 137 -6.36 5.74 -25.61
CA GLN A 137 -7.60 5.01 -25.65
C GLN A 137 -8.21 5.15 -24.27
N PRO A 138 -9.52 5.40 -24.14
CA PRO A 138 -10.15 5.54 -22.84
C PRO A 138 -9.83 4.28 -22.03
N ALA A 139 -8.90 4.41 -21.10
CA ALA A 139 -8.40 3.27 -20.34
C ALA A 139 -9.60 2.66 -19.64
N ALA A 140 -9.75 1.34 -19.75
CA ALA A 140 -10.83 0.64 -19.09
C ALA A 140 -10.84 1.05 -17.61
N PRO A 141 -11.99 1.51 -17.08
CA PRO A 141 -12.04 2.19 -15.79
C PRO A 141 -11.37 1.34 -14.71
N THR A 142 -10.55 2.00 -13.90
CA THR A 142 -9.82 1.32 -12.83
C THR A 142 -10.81 0.88 -11.75
N LEU A 143 -10.44 -0.11 -10.93
CA LEU A 143 -11.30 -0.59 -9.85
C LEU A 143 -11.65 0.54 -8.85
N ILE A 144 -10.71 1.48 -8.65
CA ILE A 144 -10.89 2.63 -7.76
C ILE A 144 -11.95 3.57 -8.32
N GLU A 145 -11.86 3.91 -9.61
CA GLU A 145 -12.86 4.75 -10.29
C GLU A 145 -14.25 4.10 -10.27
N LEU A 146 -14.34 2.79 -10.51
CA LEU A 146 -15.63 2.08 -10.44
C LEU A 146 -16.25 2.14 -9.04
N ARG A 147 -15.44 2.02 -7.98
CA ARG A 147 -15.93 2.16 -6.60
C ARG A 147 -16.37 3.57 -6.27
N GLN A 148 -15.65 4.59 -6.76
CA GLN A 148 -16.03 5.98 -6.58
C GLN A 148 -17.37 6.27 -7.27
N ARG A 149 -17.54 5.82 -8.52
CA ARG A 149 -18.82 5.91 -9.24
C ARG A 149 -19.94 5.19 -8.51
N ALA A 150 -19.69 3.98 -8.03
CA ALA A 150 -20.68 3.18 -7.30
C ALA A 150 -21.09 3.84 -5.96
N LYS A 151 -20.13 4.49 -5.28
CA LYS A 151 -20.41 5.30 -4.08
C LYS A 151 -21.31 6.49 -4.40
N SER A 152 -21.00 7.24 -5.47
CA SER A 152 -21.81 8.39 -5.89
C SER A 152 -23.22 7.98 -6.32
N GLN A 153 -23.40 6.77 -6.85
CA GLN A 153 -24.71 6.21 -7.22
C GLN A 153 -25.41 5.44 -6.10
N GLY A 154 -24.85 5.42 -4.87
CA GLY A 154 -25.49 4.78 -3.72
C GLY A 154 -25.58 3.25 -3.78
N VAL A 155 -24.73 2.58 -4.57
CA VAL A 155 -24.71 1.11 -4.65
C VAL A 155 -24.29 0.53 -3.30
N THR A 156 -25.15 -0.25 -2.65
CA THR A 156 -24.85 -0.84 -1.34
C THR A 156 -23.81 -1.96 -1.46
N GLY A 157 -22.89 -2.03 -0.50
CA GLY A 157 -21.84 -3.06 -0.50
C GLY A 157 -20.74 -2.90 -1.56
N TYR A 158 -20.68 -1.77 -2.28
CA TYR A 158 -19.72 -1.51 -3.37
C TYR A 158 -18.24 -1.79 -3.02
N SER A 159 -17.84 -1.64 -1.75
CA SER A 159 -16.46 -1.89 -1.30
C SER A 159 -16.05 -3.37 -1.38
N ARG A 160 -17.02 -4.29 -1.31
CA ARG A 160 -16.80 -5.75 -1.32
C ARG A 160 -16.94 -6.36 -2.71
N LEU A 161 -17.46 -5.60 -3.67
CA LEU A 161 -17.68 -6.07 -5.04
C LEU A 161 -16.37 -6.13 -5.84
N ASN A 162 -16.28 -7.14 -6.72
CA ASN A 162 -15.19 -7.25 -7.70
C ASN A 162 -15.46 -6.34 -8.92
N LYS A 163 -14.50 -6.25 -9.84
CA LYS A 163 -14.59 -5.35 -11.01
C LYS A 163 -15.85 -5.59 -11.85
N ALA A 164 -16.17 -6.87 -12.12
CA ALA A 164 -17.32 -7.25 -12.94
C ALA A 164 -18.67 -6.93 -12.26
N ALA A 165 -18.80 -7.27 -10.97
CA ALA A 165 -20.02 -6.99 -10.22
C ALA A 165 -20.27 -5.48 -10.04
N LEU A 166 -19.21 -4.66 -9.92
CA LEU A 166 -19.33 -3.20 -9.91
C LEU A 166 -19.87 -2.66 -11.24
N ILE A 167 -19.40 -3.18 -12.37
CA ILE A 167 -19.89 -2.76 -13.70
C ILE A 167 -21.37 -3.13 -13.84
N ALA A 168 -21.75 -4.36 -13.55
CA ALA A 168 -23.15 -4.80 -13.62
C ALA A 168 -24.08 -4.00 -12.68
N ALA A 169 -23.63 -3.70 -11.47
CA ALA A 169 -24.39 -2.88 -10.52
C ALA A 169 -24.58 -1.45 -11.04
N LEU A 170 -23.52 -0.84 -11.58
CA LEU A 170 -23.56 0.50 -12.18
C LEU A 170 -24.48 0.57 -13.42
N GLU A 171 -24.48 -0.47 -14.25
CA GLU A 171 -25.39 -0.57 -15.40
C GLU A 171 -26.85 -0.75 -14.99
N SER A 172 -27.10 -1.40 -13.84
CA SER A 172 -28.45 -1.57 -13.30
C SER A 172 -28.99 -0.31 -12.64
N SER A 173 -28.12 0.54 -12.07
CA SER A 173 -28.51 1.81 -11.44
C SER A 173 -28.73 2.94 -12.43
N THR A 174 -28.11 2.89 -13.61
CA THR A 174 -28.33 3.89 -14.68
C THR A 174 -29.57 3.63 -15.54
N LYS A 175 -30.17 2.43 -15.45
CA LYS A 175 -31.38 2.03 -16.19
C LYS A 175 -32.69 2.24 -15.42
N LYS A 176 -32.65 2.93 -14.28
CA LYS A 176 -33.84 3.31 -13.51
C LYS A 176 -34.17 4.77 -13.74
#